data_AF-A0A942T0D5-F1
#
_entry.id   AF-A0A942T0D5-F1
#
_cell.length_a   1.000
_cell.length_b   1.000
_cell.length_c   1.000
_cell.angle_alpha   90.00
_cell.angle_beta   90.00
_cell.angle_gamma   90.00
#
_symmetry.space_group_name_H-M   'P 1'
#
loop_
_entity.id
_entity.type
_entity.pdbx_description
1 polymer ?
#
loop_
_entity_poly.entity_id
_entity_poly.type
_entity_poly.pdbx_seq_one_letter_code
_entity_poly.pdbx_strand_id
1 'polypeptide(L)' 'MNLELLELLLQKRIADEKKKLIKIAQSTGINSNQTITCSQELDKLINQHMKNFSNQVRTFVDTQY' A
#
# COMPACT_ATOMS: atom_id res chain seq x y z
N MET A 1 24.52 2.83 -4.55
CA MET A 1 23.10 3.08 -4.26
C MET A 1 22.65 2.01 -3.29
N ASN A 2 22.26 2.37 -2.05
CA ASN A 2 22.03 1.41 -0.97
C ASN A 2 20.59 0.85 -1.04
N LEU A 3 20.45 -0.48 -1.19
CA LEU A 3 19.15 -1.16 -1.26
C LEU A 3 18.32 -0.96 0.01
N GLU A 4 18.95 -0.91 1.18
CA GLU A 4 18.26 -0.70 2.47
C GLU A 4 17.59 0.68 2.55
N LEU A 5 18.25 1.71 2.02
CA LEU A 5 17.69 3.06 1.99
C LEU A 5 16.47 3.13 1.07
N LEU A 6 16.51 2.40 -0.06
CA LEU A 6 15.40 2.35 -1.00
C LEU A 6 14.19 1.63 -0.38
N GLU A 7 14.42 0.55 0.36
CA GLU A 7 13.37 -0.17 1.09
C GLU A 7 12.71 0.72 2.15
N LEU A 8 13.51 1.39 2.99
CA LEU A 8 13.01 2.32 4.01
C LEU A 8 12.17 3.46 3.42
N LEU A 9 12.60 4.03 2.30
CA LEU A 9 11.85 5.08 1.61
C LEU A 9 10.51 4.56 1.08
N LEU A 10 10.49 3.33 0.56
CA LEU A 10 9.28 2.72 0.03
C LEU A 10 8.29 2.37 1.15
N GLN A 11 8.77 1.85 2.29
CA GLN A 11 7.96 1.61 3.48
C GLN A 11 7.36 2.90 4.04
N LYS A 12 8.15 3.98 4.12
CA LYS A 12 7.67 5.30 4.55
C LYS A 12 6.56 5.80 3.62
N ARG A 13 6.76 5.68 2.30
CA ARG A 13 5.75 6.08 1.32
C ARG A 13 4.44 5.30 1.50
N ILE A 14 4.51 3.98 1.68
CA ILE A 14 3.33 3.13 1.95
C ILE A 14 2.60 3.61 3.22
N ALA A 15 3.33 3.95 4.28
CA ALA A 15 2.73 4.43 5.53
C ALA A 15 2.02 5.78 5.35
N ASP A 16 2.61 6.70 4.58
CA ASP A 16 2.01 8.00 4.29
C ASP A 16 0.76 7.86 3.41
N GLU A 17 0.78 6.96 2.43
CA GLU A 17 -0.35 6.69 1.55
C GLU A 17 -1.51 5.98 2.27
N LYS A 18 -1.22 5.11 3.24
CA LYS A 18 -2.22 4.57 4.18
C LYS A 18 -2.92 5.67 4.96
N LYS A 19 -2.17 6.62 5.51
CA LYS A 19 -2.77 7.78 6.23
C LYS A 19 -3.64 8.63 5.31
N LYS A 20 -3.20 8.84 4.07
CA LYS A 20 -3.98 9.56 3.05
C LYS A 20 -5.28 8.83 2.73
N LEU A 21 -5.23 7.51 2.53
CA LEU A 21 -6.41 6.69 2.27
C LEU A 21 -7.43 6.78 3.42
N ILE A 22 -6.97 6.66 4.67
CA ILE A 22 -7.84 6.77 5.85
C ILE A 22 -8.51 8.15 5.89
N LYS A 23 -7.77 9.23 5.65
CA LYS A 23 -8.32 10.59 5.62
C LYS A 23 -9.36 10.76 4.52
N ILE A 24 -9.09 10.27 3.32
CA ILE A 24 -10.04 10.33 2.20
C ILE A 24 -11.28 9.53 2.54
N ALA A 25 -11.13 8.28 2.98
CA ALA A 25 -12.24 7.41 3.39
C ALA A 25 -13.12 8.04 4.48
N GLN A 26 -12.51 8.73 5.46
CA GLN A 26 -13.24 9.47 6.49
C GLN A 26 -14.02 10.66 5.92
N SER A 27 -13.48 11.35 4.90
CA SER A 27 -14.12 12.53 4.30
C SER A 27 -15.20 12.20 3.26
N THR A 28 -14.99 11.17 2.44
CA THR A 28 -15.80 10.90 1.24
C THR A 28 -16.53 9.56 1.32
N GLY A 29 -16.23 8.76 2.34
CA GLY A 29 -16.75 7.40 2.50
C GLY A 29 -15.91 6.37 1.76
N ILE A 30 -15.98 5.13 2.24
CA ILE A 30 -15.21 3.98 1.73
C ILE A 30 -15.54 3.63 0.28
N ASN A 31 -16.78 3.89 -0.15
CA ASN A 31 -17.29 3.56 -1.48
C ASN A 31 -17.12 4.69 -2.50
N SER A 32 -16.52 5.82 -2.11
CA SER A 32 -16.28 6.90 -3.06
C SER A 32 -15.22 6.49 -4.08
N ASN A 33 -15.37 6.96 -5.32
CA ASN A 33 -14.34 6.75 -6.35
C ASN A 33 -12.96 7.23 -5.88
N GLN A 34 -12.89 8.30 -5.11
CA GLN A 34 -11.64 8.82 -4.57
C GLN A 34 -10.97 7.85 -3.59
N THR A 35 -11.74 7.24 -2.67
CA THR A 35 -11.21 6.22 -1.76
C THR A 35 -10.78 4.97 -2.52
N ILE A 36 -11.57 4.52 -3.49
CA ILE A 36 -11.26 3.35 -4.31
C ILE A 36 -9.98 3.58 -5.12
N THR A 37 -9.84 4.72 -5.79
CA THR A 37 -8.62 5.06 -6.54
C THR A 37 -7.41 5.12 -5.62
N CYS A 38 -7.54 5.78 -4.46
CA CYS A 38 -6.45 5.86 -3.49
C CYS A 38 -6.06 4.47 -2.95
N SER A 39 -7.02 3.56 -2.76
CA SER A 39 -6.75 2.18 -2.35
C SER A 39 -5.97 1.42 -3.42
N GLN A 40 -6.37 1.55 -4.68
CA GLN A 40 -5.71 0.89 -5.80
C GLN A 40 -4.27 1.41 -6.03
N GLU A 41 -4.02 2.69 -5.81
CA GLU A 41 -2.67 3.28 -5.85
C GLU A 41 -1.78 2.70 -4.74
N LEU A 42 -2.31 2.60 -3.53
CA LEU A 42 -1.62 2.00 -2.40
C LEU A 42 -1.32 0.51 -2.64
N ASP A 43 -2.27 -0.25 -3.18
CA ASP A 43 -2.05 -1.67 -3.51
C ASP A 43 -0.96 -1.84 -4.56
N LYS A 44 -0.87 -0.96 -5.56
CA LYS A 44 0.22 -0.98 -6.54
C LYS A 44 1.59 -0.78 -5.87
N LEU A 45 1.69 0.14 -4.92
CA LEU A 45 2.93 0.40 -4.19
C LEU A 45 3.32 -0.76 -3.28
N ILE A 46 2.36 -1.36 -2.58
CA ILE A 46 2.60 -2.56 -1.77
C ILE A 46 3.07 -3.70 -2.66
N ASN A 47 2.42 -3.91 -3.81
CA ASN A 47 2.82 -4.94 -4.76
C ASN A 47 4.23 -4.70 -5.34
N GLN A 48 4.60 -3.43 -5.59
CA GLN A 48 5.97 -3.09 -6.01
C GLN A 48 6.98 -3.36 -4.89
N HIS A 49 6.65 -3.01 -3.64
CA HIS A 49 7.48 -3.35 -2.49
C HIS A 49 7.66 -4.86 -2.37
N MET A 50 6.58 -5.63 -2.47
CA MET A 50 6.64 -7.08 -2.40
C MET A 50 7.47 -7.67 -3.55
N LYS A 51 7.30 -7.23 -4.79
CA LYS A 51 8.08 -7.74 -5.92
C LYS A 51 9.58 -7.44 -5.79
N ASN A 52 9.93 -6.29 -5.26
CA ASN A 52 11.32 -5.82 -5.24
C ASN A 52 12.08 -6.21 -3.96
N PHE A 53 11.37 -6.42 -2.85
CA PHE A 53 11.97 -6.65 -1.52
C PHE A 53 11.46 -7.92 -0.84
N SER A 54 10.31 -8.48 -1.25
CA SER A 54 9.82 -9.76 -0.72
C SER A 54 10.31 -10.93 -1.58
N ASN A 55 11.48 -11.44 -1.22
CA ASN A 55 11.77 -12.88 -1.33
C ASN A 55 11.16 -13.69 -0.16
N GLN A 56 10.31 -13.10 0.70
CA GLN A 56 9.96 -13.73 2.00
C GLN A 56 8.49 -13.72 2.46
N VAL A 57 7.50 -13.09 1.82
CA VAL A 57 6.11 -13.17 2.32
C VAL A 57 5.12 -13.43 1.20
N ARG A 58 5.02 -14.72 0.82
CA ARG A 58 3.91 -15.29 0.06
C ARG A 58 2.88 -15.85 1.04
N THR A 59 2.20 -14.99 1.80
CA THR A 59 1.20 -15.44 2.80
C THR A 59 0.16 -14.38 3.15
N PHE A 60 -0.41 -13.66 2.17
CA PHE A 60 -1.65 -12.91 2.42
C PHE A 60 -2.62 -12.94 1.24
N VAL A 61 -3.02 -14.15 0.87
CA VAL A 61 -4.32 -14.53 0.28
C VAL A 61 -4.39 -16.03 0.57
N ASP A 62 -5.21 -16.54 1.49
CA ASP A 62 -6.65 -16.65 1.32
C ASP A 62 -7.38 -16.54 2.66
N THR A 63 -8.31 -15.59 2.76
CA THR A 63 -9.51 -15.79 3.59
C THR A 63 -10.67 -15.44 2.70
N GLN A 64 -11.05 -16.40 1.86
CA GLN A 64 -12.35 -16.42 1.21
C GLN A 64 -13.42 -16.67 2.29
N TYR A 65 -14.42 -15.79 2.34
CA TYR A 65 -15.73 -16.06 2.94
C TYR A 65 -16.64 -16.69 1.88
#